data_AF-A0A967HH12-F1
#
_entry.id   AF-A0A967HH12-F1
#
_cell.length_a   1.000
_cell.length_b   1.000
_cell.length_c   1.000
_cell.angle_alpha   90.00
_cell.angle_beta   90.00
_cell.angle_gamma   90.00
#
_symmetry.space_group_name_H-M   'P 1'
#
loop_
_entity.id
_entity.type
_entity.pdbx_description
1 polymer ?
#
loop_
_entity_poly.entity_id
_entity_poly.type
_entity_poly.pdbx_seq_one_letter_code
_entity_poly.pdbx_strand_id
1 'polypeptide(L)'
;IDAGEALDRLSLLLDGRVVIGHHVAFDLAVLRFEAARRARPWSEPPALDTAHLAAALEPGLPDLGLESVASWLGVSIAGRHTASGDS
;
A
#
# COMPACT_ATOMS: atom_id res chain seq x y z
N ILE A 1 -9.15 11.40 -16.11
CA ILE A 1 -9.60 10.09 -15.62
C ILE A 1 -10.57 10.37 -14.50
N ASP A 2 -11.81 9.89 -14.59
CA ASP A 2 -12.74 9.95 -13.46
C ASP A 2 -12.32 8.95 -12.38
N ALA A 3 -12.67 9.20 -11.11
CA ALA A 3 -12.38 8.29 -10.00
C ALA A 3 -13.01 6.90 -10.19
N GLY A 4 -14.17 6.81 -10.85
CA GLY A 4 -14.77 5.52 -11.18
C GLY A 4 -13.98 4.74 -12.23
N GLU A 5 -13.52 5.42 -13.28
CA GLU A 5 -12.66 4.84 -14.32
C GLU A 5 -11.30 4.40 -13.76
N ALA A 6 -10.75 5.19 -12.82
CA ALA A 6 -9.52 4.83 -12.12
C ALA A 6 -9.68 3.56 -11.27
N LEU A 7 -10.81 3.40 -10.58
CA LEU A 7 -11.13 2.20 -9.80
C LEU A 7 -11.25 0.96 -10.68
N ASP A 8 -11.96 1.04 -11.81
CA ASP A 8 -12.07 -0.10 -12.73
C ASP A 8 -10.71 -0.54 -13.25
N ARG A 9 -9.89 0.43 -13.67
CA ARG A 9 -8.54 0.16 -14.17
C ARG A 9 -7.66 -0.42 -13.08
N LEU A 10 -7.78 0.07 -11.84
CA LEU A 10 -7.04 -0.46 -10.71
C LEU A 10 -7.46 -1.91 -10.40
N SER A 11 -8.75 -2.20 -10.35
CA SER A 11 -9.25 -3.57 -10.11
C SER A 11 -8.70 -4.57 -11.14
N LEU A 12 -8.61 -4.17 -12.42
CA LEU A 12 -7.98 -5.00 -13.46
C LEU A 12 -6.48 -5.20 -13.25
N LEU A 13 -5.77 -4.18 -12.74
CA LEU A 13 -4.34 -4.30 -12.44
C LEU A 13 -4.08 -5.20 -11.24
N LEU A 14 -4.99 -5.21 -10.26
CA LEU A 14 -4.87 -5.97 -9.02
C LEU A 14 -5.27 -7.45 -9.16
N ASP A 15 -6.05 -7.80 -10.19
CA ASP A 15 -6.55 -9.17 -10.36
C ASP A 15 -5.41 -10.19 -10.44
N GLY A 16 -5.52 -11.23 -9.60
CA GLY A 16 -4.51 -12.28 -9.47
C GLY A 16 -3.14 -11.85 -8.91
N ARG A 17 -3.01 -10.64 -8.35
CA ARG A 17 -1.74 -10.12 -7.80
C ARG A 17 -1.81 -9.91 -6.29
N VAL A 18 -0.62 -9.87 -5.68
CA VAL A 18 -0.45 -9.46 -4.28
C VAL A 18 -0.07 -7.98 -4.25
N VAL A 19 -0.77 -7.20 -3.43
CA VAL A 19 -0.41 -5.80 -3.18
C VAL A 19 0.66 -5.75 -2.11
N ILE A 20 1.76 -5.04 -2.40
CA ILE A 20 2.82 -4.77 -1.43
C ILE A 20 2.77 -3.28 -1.11
N GLY A 21 2.74 -2.95 0.17
CA GLY A 21 2.77 -1.57 0.62
C GLY A 21 3.24 -1.44 2.06
N HIS A 22 3.40 -0.20 2.49
CA HIS A 22 3.78 0.13 3.86
C HIS A 22 2.56 0.68 4.58
N HIS A 23 2.05 -0.02 5.60
CA HIS A 23 0.71 0.24 6.16
C HIS A 23 -0.45 0.08 5.15
N VAL A 24 -0.31 -0.89 4.24
CA VAL A 24 -1.18 -1.11 3.05
C VAL A 24 -2.66 -1.32 3.37
N ALA A 25 -2.97 -1.75 4.60
CA ALA A 25 -4.37 -1.93 5.04
C ALA A 25 -5.18 -0.63 4.98
N PHE A 26 -4.52 0.52 5.20
CA PHE A 26 -5.17 1.83 5.08
C PHE A 26 -5.58 2.12 3.64
N ASP A 27 -4.68 1.92 2.67
CA ASP A 27 -4.95 2.15 1.26
C ASP A 27 -6.11 1.28 0.75
N LEU A 28 -6.11 0.00 1.10
CA LEU A 28 -7.19 -0.92 0.71
C LEU A 28 -8.53 -0.54 1.34
N ALA A 29 -8.53 -0.06 2.60
CA ALA A 29 -9.73 0.44 3.24
C ALA A 29 -10.31 1.67 2.52
N VAL A 30 -9.46 2.61 2.08
CA VAL A 30 -9.88 3.77 1.28
C VAL A 30 -10.45 3.32 -0.06
N LEU A 31 -9.78 2.41 -0.77
CA LEU A 31 -10.25 1.90 -2.06
C LEU A 31 -11.59 1.16 -1.94
N ARG A 32 -11.75 0.31 -0.93
CA ARG A 32 -13.01 -0.38 -0.62
C ARG A 32 -14.14 0.61 -0.35
N PHE A 33 -13.87 1.63 0.46
CA PHE A 33 -14.86 2.67 0.75
C PHE A 33 -15.26 3.44 -0.52
N GLU A 34 -14.29 3.82 -1.35
CA GLU A 34 -14.54 4.59 -2.56
C GLU A 34 -15.26 3.80 -3.66
N ALA A 35 -15.00 2.49 -3.75
CA ALA A 35 -15.76 1.56 -4.59
C ALA A 35 -17.21 1.45 -4.13
N ALA A 36 -17.44 1.25 -2.82
CA ALA A 36 -18.77 1.18 -2.24
C ALA A 36 -19.57 2.48 -2.47
N ARG A 37 -18.94 3.65 -2.25
CA ARG A 37 -19.54 4.97 -2.47
C ARG A 37 -20.02 5.18 -3.92
N ARG A 38 -19.41 4.50 -4.87
CA ARG A 38 -19.75 4.56 -6.31
C ARG A 38 -20.54 3.36 -6.82
N ALA A 39 -20.98 2.46 -5.92
CA ALA A 39 -21.64 1.21 -6.28
C ALA A 39 -20.85 0.36 -7.31
N ARG A 40 -19.52 0.37 -7.20
CA ARG A 40 -18.62 -0.44 -8.04
C ARG A 40 -18.20 -1.72 -7.32
N PRO A 41 -18.00 -2.83 -8.04
CA PRO A 41 -17.53 -4.08 -7.45
C PRO A 41 -16.11 -3.89 -6.90
N TRP A 42 -15.83 -4.49 -5.75
CA TRP A 42 -14.51 -4.51 -5.14
C TRP A 42 -14.21 -5.93 -4.65
N SER A 43 -13.14 -6.51 -5.15
CA SER A 43 -12.54 -7.73 -4.61
C SER A 43 -11.24 -7.32 -3.97
N GLU A 44 -11.15 -7.49 -2.64
CA GLU A 44 -9.96 -7.09 -1.90
C GLU A 44 -8.83 -8.07 -2.21
N PRO A 45 -7.70 -7.60 -2.79
CA PRO A 45 -6.60 -8.49 -3.16
C PRO A 45 -5.85 -8.96 -1.90
N PRO A 46 -5.14 -10.10 -1.99
CA PRO A 46 -4.13 -10.45 -0.99
C PRO A 46 -3.10 -9.31 -0.87
N ALA A 47 -2.64 -9.04 0.35
CA ALA A 47 -1.69 -7.96 0.59
C ALA A 47 -0.60 -8.36 1.59
N LEU A 48 0.59 -7.78 1.39
CA LEU A 48 1.74 -7.88 2.28
C LEU A 48 2.09 -6.48 2.78
N ASP A 49 2.07 -6.33 4.10
CA ASP A 49 2.48 -5.10 4.76
C ASP A 49 3.97 -5.16 5.11
N THR A 50 4.75 -4.26 4.53
CA THR A 50 6.20 -4.19 4.74
C THR A 50 6.56 -3.75 6.17
N ALA A 51 5.70 -3.01 6.86
CA ALA A 51 5.91 -2.64 8.26
C ALA A 51 5.78 -3.87 9.17
N HIS A 52 4.75 -4.69 8.95
CA HIS A 52 4.59 -5.96 9.68
C HIS A 52 5.70 -6.96 9.36
N LEU A 53 6.14 -7.02 8.10
CA LEU A 53 7.28 -7.84 7.71
C LEU A 53 8.56 -7.39 8.41
N ALA A 54 8.83 -6.08 8.46
CA ALA A 54 9.97 -5.52 9.17
C ALA A 54 9.91 -5.84 10.67
N ALA A 55 8.75 -5.69 11.30
CA ALA A 55 8.55 -6.02 12.72
C ALA A 55 8.85 -7.49 13.05
N ALA A 56 8.52 -8.39 12.12
CA ALA A 56 8.79 -9.82 12.27
C ALA A 56 10.27 -10.17 12.09
N LEU A 57 10.98 -9.43 11.22
CA LEU A 57 12.39 -9.69 10.90
C LEU A 57 13.35 -9.01 11.88
N GLU A 58 13.04 -7.80 12.33
CA GLU A 58 13.85 -7.04 13.29
C GLU A 58 12.96 -6.41 14.37
N PRO A 59 12.64 -7.15 15.44
CA PRO A 59 11.82 -6.65 16.54
C PRO A 59 12.46 -5.49 17.33
N GLY A 60 13.77 -5.26 17.17
CA GLY A 60 14.51 -4.20 17.84
C GLY A 60 14.43 -2.83 17.15
N LEU A 61 13.71 -2.69 16.04
CA LEU A 61 13.55 -1.40 15.37
C LEU A 61 12.87 -0.37 16.30
N PRO A 62 13.36 0.88 16.34
CA PRO A 62 12.80 1.91 17.22
C PRO A 62 11.36 2.29 16.85
N ASP A 63 11.03 2.21 15.57
CA ASP A 63 9.69 2.34 15.01
C ASP A 63 9.64 1.64 13.64
N LEU A 64 8.42 1.46 13.12
CA LEU A 64 8.16 0.76 11.86
C LEU A 64 7.77 1.73 10.74
N GLY A 65 8.09 3.02 10.86
CA GLY A 65 7.85 3.99 9.81
C GLY A 65 8.74 3.74 8.58
N LEU A 66 8.25 4.18 7.41
CA LEU A 66 8.91 3.93 6.12
C LEU A 66 10.38 4.36 6.11
N GLU A 67 10.70 5.53 6.69
CA GLU A 67 12.09 6.02 6.78
C GLU A 67 12.96 5.16 7.69
N SER A 68 12.45 4.76 8.85
CA SER A 68 13.19 3.93 9.81
C SER A 68 13.49 2.56 9.22
N VAL A 69 12.50 1.95 8.57
CA VAL A 69 12.66 0.67 7.86
C VAL A 69 13.60 0.81 6.66
N ALA A 70 13.46 1.84 5.83
CA ALA A 70 14.34 2.06 4.68
C ALA A 70 15.79 2.31 5.10
N SER A 71 16.01 3.13 6.13
CA SER A 71 17.33 3.41 6.71
C SER A 71 17.98 2.13 7.22
N TRP A 72 17.23 1.29 7.96
CA TRP A 72 17.70 -0.02 8.41
C TRP A 72 18.11 -0.94 7.25
N LEU A 73 17.35 -0.92 6.15
CA LEU A 73 17.65 -1.70 4.94
C LEU A 73 18.73 -1.07 4.05
N GLY A 74 19.24 0.12 4.37
CA GLY A 74 20.20 0.86 3.53
C GLY A 74 19.59 1.38 2.22
N VAL A 75 18.26 1.55 2.17
CA VAL A 75 17.52 2.07 1.01
C VAL A 75 17.39 3.59 1.12
N SER A 76 17.82 4.30 0.07
CA SER A 76 17.64 5.76 -0.01
C SER A 76 16.23 6.09 -0.50
N ILE A 77 15.51 6.93 0.24
CA ILE A 77 14.20 7.47 -0.18
C ILE A 77 14.40 8.80 -0.91
N ALA A 78 13.74 8.96 -2.05
CA ALA A 78 13.67 10.23 -2.78
C ALA A 78 12.21 10.61 -3.04
N GLY A 79 11.85 11.88 -2.81
CA GLY A 79 10.50 12.37 -3.10
C GLY A 79 9.42 11.91 -2.10
N ARG A 80 9.78 11.74 -0.82
CA ARG A 80 8.87 11.34 0.27
C ARG A 80 7.59 12.18 0.30
N HIS A 81 6.50 11.56 0.74
CA HIS A 81 5.15 12.14 0.79
C HIS A 81 4.52 12.33 -0.59
N THR A 82 5.05 11.59 -1.58
CA THR A 82 4.41 11.42 -2.88
C THR A 82 4.22 9.94 -3.10
N ALA A 83 3.10 9.55 -3.70
CA ALA A 83 2.81 8.14 -3.94
C ALA A 83 3.95 7.43 -4.71
N SER A 84 4.60 8.14 -5.65
CA SER A 84 5.73 7.61 -6.42
C SER A 84 7.06 7.59 -5.66
N GLY A 85 7.26 8.44 -4.66
CA GLY A 85 8.47 8.45 -3.85
C GLY A 85 8.38 7.51 -2.64
N ASP A 86 7.16 7.15 -2.24
CA ASP A 86 6.89 6.21 -1.15
C ASP A 86 6.72 4.75 -1.63
N SER A 87 6.69 4.49 -2.95
CA SER A 87 6.59 3.14 -3.56
C SER A 87 7.92 2.62 -4.10
#